data_AF-A0A2U3R402-F1
#
_entry.id   AF-A0A2U3R402-F1
#
_cell.length_a   1.000
_cell.length_b   1.000
_cell.length_c   1.000
_cell.angle_alpha   90.00
_cell.angle_beta   90.00
_cell.angle_gamma   90.00
#
_symmetry.space_group_name_H-M   'P 1'
#
loop_
_entity.id
_entity.type
_entity.pdbx_description
1 polymer ?
#
loop_
_entity_poly.entity_id
_entity_poly.type
_entity_poly.pdbx_seq_one_letter_code
_entity_poly.pdbx_strand_id
1 'polypeptide(L)' 'MLIYREEYYLSRSEPDLGTTEHMEWQEKQDRCFNTAEIIVAKHRNGPVGTVNLHYDNRYSKFGNIVKNSQQG' A
#
# COMPACT_ATOMS: atom_id res chain seq x y z
N MET A 1 4.98 15.37 3.71
CA MET A 1 4.76 13.93 3.92
C MET A 1 3.39 13.62 3.36
N LEU A 2 3.29 12.60 2.51
CA LEU A 2 2.03 12.16 1.91
C LEU A 2 1.88 10.66 2.19
N ILE A 3 0.64 10.22 2.46
CA ILE A 3 0.31 8.81 2.68
C ILE A 3 -0.59 8.39 1.52
N TYR A 4 -0.10 7.47 0.71
CA TYR A 4 -0.83 6.88 -0.40
C TYR A 4 -1.23 5.44 -0.05
N ARG A 5 -2.50 5.12 -0.24
CA ARG A 5 -3.09 3.80 0.06
C ARG A 5 -3.83 3.30 -1.17
N GLU A 6 -3.15 2.53 -2.00
CA GLU A 6 -3.73 2.02 -3.25
C GLU A 6 -5.00 1.18 -3.01
N GLU A 7 -4.99 0.32 -1.97
CA GLU A 7 -6.13 -0.48 -1.52
C GLU A 7 -7.40 0.36 -1.30
N TYR A 8 -7.26 1.56 -0.72
CA TYR A 8 -8.39 2.45 -0.43
C TYR A 8 -9.07 2.96 -1.70
N TYR A 9 -8.32 3.15 -2.79
CA TYR A 9 -8.88 3.59 -4.06
C TYR A 9 -9.45 2.42 -4.85
N LEU A 10 -8.70 1.31 -4.93
CA LEU A 10 -9.12 0.12 -5.66
C LEU A 10 -10.39 -0.51 -5.06
N SER A 11 -10.57 -0.51 -3.74
CA SER A 11 -11.80 -1.03 -3.11
C SER A 11 -13.07 -0.26 -3.49
N ARG A 12 -12.93 0.95 -4.06
CA ARG A 12 -14.05 1.76 -4.56
C ARG A 12 -14.34 1.56 -6.04
N SER A 13 -13.47 0.85 -6.75
CA SER A 13 -13.56 0.57 -8.18
C SER A 13 -13.74 -0.92 -8.44
N GLU A 14 -14.50 -1.61 -7.58
CA GLU A 14 -14.80 -3.03 -7.72
C GLU A 14 -15.65 -3.27 -8.98
N PRO A 15 -15.15 -4.07 -9.95
CA PRO A 15 -15.91 -4.42 -11.16
C PRO A 15 -16.96 -5.51 -10.89
N ASP A 16 -17.91 -5.64 -11.81
CA ASP A 16 -18.96 -6.66 -11.73
C ASP A 16 -18.39 -8.09 -11.64
N LEU A 17 -19.00 -8.88 -10.75
CA LEU A 17 -18.63 -10.26 -10.49
C LEU A 17 -18.72 -11.12 -11.75
N GLY A 18 -17.68 -11.92 -12.01
CA GLY A 18 -17.62 -12.85 -13.15
C GLY A 18 -17.04 -12.26 -14.43
N THR A 19 -16.62 -10.99 -14.42
CA THR A 19 -15.84 -10.38 -15.51
C THR A 19 -14.35 -10.72 -15.39
N THR A 20 -13.62 -10.69 -16.51
CA THR A 20 -12.15 -10.80 -16.49
C THR A 20 -11.51 -9.68 -15.67
N GLU A 21 -12.09 -8.49 -15.72
CA GLU A 21 -11.65 -7.30 -14.98
C GLU A 21 -11.73 -7.51 -13.47
N HIS A 22 -12.72 -8.25 -12.98
CA HIS A 22 -12.83 -8.60 -11.56
C HIS A 22 -11.65 -9.47 -11.09
N MET A 23 -11.17 -10.41 -11.92
CA MET A 23 -9.98 -11.21 -11.59
C MET A 23 -8.72 -10.33 -11.50
N GLU A 24 -8.51 -9.44 -12.47
CA GLU A 24 -7.37 -8.52 -12.45
C GLU A 24 -7.45 -7.53 -11.27
N TRP A 25 -8.65 -7.07 -10.94
CA TRP A 25 -8.90 -6.22 -9.79
C TRP A 25 -8.58 -6.94 -8.47
N GLN A 26 -9.00 -8.19 -8.33
CA GLN A 26 -8.71 -9.00 -7.15
C GLN A 26 -7.20 -9.20 -6.98
N GLU A 27 -6.48 -9.51 -8.06
CA GLU A 27 -5.02 -9.60 -8.01
C GLU A 27 -4.35 -8.28 -7.60
N LYS A 28 -4.88 -7.13 -8.06
CA LYS A 28 -4.38 -5.81 -7.67
C LYS A 28 -4.66 -5.53 -6.19
N GLN A 29 -5.87 -5.86 -5.71
CA GLN A 29 -6.24 -5.78 -4.29
C GLN A 29 -5.28 -6.59 -3.44
N ASP A 30 -5.05 -7.86 -3.78
CA ASP A 30 -4.19 -8.75 -3.01
C ASP A 30 -2.74 -8.24 -2.92
N ARG A 31 -2.22 -7.64 -4.00
CA ARG A 31 -0.87 -7.04 -4.01
C ARG A 31 -0.74 -5.82 -3.11
N CYS A 32 -1.77 -4.99 -3.02
CA CYS A 32 -1.75 -3.75 -2.25
C CYS A 32 -2.32 -3.90 -0.82
N PHE A 33 -2.82 -5.09 -0.48
CA PHE A 33 -3.51 -5.36 0.76
C PHE A 33 -2.68 -4.97 1.98
N ASN A 34 -3.30 -4.23 2.91
CA ASN A 34 -2.67 -3.69 4.11
C ASN A 34 -1.31 -3.00 3.87
N THR A 35 -1.08 -2.39 2.71
CA THR A 35 0.15 -1.67 2.41
C THR A 35 -0.13 -0.19 2.26
N ALA A 36 0.66 0.64 2.94
CA ALA A 36 0.64 2.10 2.78
C ALA A 36 2.00 2.59 2.33
N GLU A 37 1.99 3.43 1.31
CA GLU A 37 3.16 4.08 0.75
C GLU A 37 3.32 5.48 1.37
N ILE A 38 4.40 5.68 2.12
CA ILE A 38 4.70 6.94 2.80
C ILE A 38 5.77 7.69 2.02
N ILE A 39 5.37 8.82 1.42
CA ILE A 39 6.22 9.65 0.58
C ILE A 39 6.75 10.83 1.42
N VAL A 40 8.05 10.78 1.69
CA VAL A 40 8.81 11.81 2.38
C VAL A 40 9.39 12.78 1.35
N ALA A 41 8.56 13.70 0.86
CA ALA A 41 8.95 14.67 -0.16
C ALA A 41 9.92 15.77 0.33
N LYS A 42 10.04 15.98 1.65
CA LYS A 42 10.93 16.99 2.22
C LYS A 42 11.55 16.49 3.51
N HIS A 43 12.88 16.52 3.56
CA HIS A 43 13.69 16.24 4.73
C HIS A 43 14.79 17.31 4.79
N ARG A 44 14.90 18.04 5.91
CA ARG A 44 15.81 19.21 6.01
C ARG A 44 17.28 18.82 5.95
N ASN A 45 17.65 17.73 6.62
CA ASN A 45 19.03 17.33 6.85
C ASN A 45 19.25 15.85 6.48
N GLY A 46 18.56 15.34 5.46
CA GLY A 46 18.74 13.96 5.05
C GLY A 46 17.94 13.58 3.81
N PRO A 47 17.91 12.28 3.48
CA PRO A 47 17.30 11.81 2.24
C PRO A 47 15.78 11.96 2.26
N VAL A 48 15.24 12.26 1.09
CA VAL A 48 13.84 12.10 0.73
C VAL A 48 13.62 10.72 0.14
N GLY A 49 12.37 10.26 0.08
CA GLY A 49 12.07 8.99 -0.56
C GLY A 49 10.71 8.44 -0.15
N THR A 50 10.50 7.18 -0.50
CA THR A 50 9.25 6.47 -0.26
C THR A 50 9.51 5.25 0.61
N VAL A 51 8.67 5.04 1.61
CA VAL A 51 8.75 3.92 2.53
C VAL A 51 7.40 3.20 2.57
N ASN A 52 7.43 1.89 2.33
CA ASN A 52 6.23 1.06 2.41
C ASN A 52 6.12 0.46 3.81
N LEU A 53 4.98 0.69 4.45
CA LEU A 53 4.65 0.14 5.76
C LEU A 53 3.39 -0.71 5.68
N HIS A 54 3.24 -1.62 6.66
CA HIS A 54 1.99 -2.31 6.88
C HIS A 54 0.97 -1.32 7.47
N TYR A 55 -0.28 -1.38 7.00
CA TYR A 55 -1.36 -0.53 7.47
C TYR A 55 -2.56 -1.38 7.86
N ASP A 56 -2.92 -1.34 9.14
CA ASP A 56 -4.13 -1.96 9.66
C ASP A 56 -5.30 -0.98 9.53
N ASN A 57 -6.20 -1.26 8.57
CA ASN A 57 -7.35 -0.41 8.30
C ASN A 57 -8.36 -0.36 9.45
N ARG A 58 -8.44 -1.39 10.31
CA ARG A 58 -9.41 -1.43 11.41
C ARG A 58 -9.08 -0.42 12.50
N TYR A 59 -7.80 -0.18 12.73
CA TYR A 59 -7.31 0.72 13.78
C TYR A 59 -6.60 1.96 13.24
N SER A 60 -6.54 2.13 11.91
CA SER A 60 -5.74 3.17 11.25
C SER A 60 -4.29 3.21 11.76
N LYS A 61 -3.70 2.02 11.94
CA LYS A 61 -2.41 1.83 12.60
C LYS A 61 -1.33 1.42 11.61
N PHE A 62 -0.16 2.02 11.72
CA PHE A 62 1.01 1.62 10.95
C PHE A 62 1.83 0.57 11.71
N GLY A 63 2.28 -0.45 10.99
CA GLY A 63 3.20 -1.47 11.47
C GLY A 63 4.39 -1.62 10.52
N ASN A 64 5.44 -2.26 11.01
CA ASN A 64 6.57 -2.63 10.16
C ASN A 64 6.11 -3.73 9.21
N ILE A 65 6.35 -3.55 7.91
CA ILE A 65 6.23 -4.66 6.98
C ILE A 65 7.39 -5.62 7.26
N VAL A 66 7.10 -6.91 7.48
CA VAL A 66 8.17 -7.91 7.61
C VAL A 66 8.82 -8.07 6.25
N LYS A 67 9.89 -7.30 6.00
CA LYS A 67 10.81 -7.62 4.93
C LYS A 67 11.68 -8.75 5.48
N ASN A 68 11.61 -9.94 4.88
CA ASN A 68 12.64 -10.94 5.08
C ASN A 68 13.96 -10.33 4.59
N SER A 69 14.69 -9.69 5.49
CA SER A 69 15.99 -9.08 5.21
C SER A 69 17.01 -10.19 4.97
N GLN A 70 17.03 -10.77 3.77
CA GLN A 70 18.26 -11.26 3.18
C GLN A 70 18.75 -10.21 2.18
N GLN A 71 19.45 -9.20 2.69
CA GLN A 71 20.33 -8.35 1.89
C GLN A 71 21.52 -7.96 2.76
N GLY A 72 22.67 -8.60 2.46
CA GLY A 72 24.05 -8.12 2.67
C GLY A 72 24.50 -7.81 4.08
#